data_AF-Q6AN71-F1
#
_entry.id   AF-Q6AN71-F1
#
_cell.length_a   1.000
_cell.length_b   1.000
_cell.length_c   1.000
_cell.angle_alpha   90.00
_cell.angle_beta   90.00
_cell.angle_gamma   90.00
#
_symmetry.space_group_name_H-M   'P 1'
#
loop_
_entity.id
_entity.type
_entity.pdbx_description
1 polymer ?
#
loop_
_entity_poly.entity_id
_entity_poly.type
_entity_poly.pdbx_seq_one_letter_code
_entity_poly.pdbx_strand_id
1 'polypeptide(L)'
;MILTCCSIKAEVVAEDEREGGLRKILNFGHTIGHAIEAESHFSLIHGLAVAIGMVAASRLAFAKGLLAAEEVREVEEIIAGYGLPTEIPLEYDNDNILSYLQVDKKNVAGRVVFVLPERIGATLISDGVTEQEILSVLRQD
;
A
#
# COMPACT_ATOMS: atom_id res chain seq x y z
N MET A 1 18.92 0.61 -12.63
CA MET A 1 17.96 0.28 -11.56
C MET A 1 18.47 0.71 -10.19
N ILE A 2 19.50 0.06 -9.61
CA ILE A 2 19.97 0.38 -8.24
C ILE A 2 20.28 1.86 -8.04
N LEU A 3 21.13 2.46 -8.89
CA LEU A 3 21.49 3.89 -8.79
C LEU A 3 20.25 4.80 -8.79
N THR A 4 19.33 4.57 -9.73
CA THR A 4 18.08 5.34 -9.86
C THR A 4 17.22 5.24 -8.60
N CYS A 5 17.02 4.04 -8.06
CA CYS A 5 16.26 3.84 -6.81
C CYS A 5 16.91 4.57 -5.63
N CYS A 6 18.24 4.50 -5.52
CA CYS A 6 19.00 5.20 -4.48
C CYS A 6 18.86 6.73 -4.61
N SER A 7 18.97 7.27 -5.83
CA SER A 7 18.83 8.70 -6.10
C SER A 7 17.44 9.21 -5.72
N ILE A 8 16.37 8.54 -6.17
CA ILE A 8 14.98 8.94 -5.85
C ILE A 8 14.76 8.94 -4.33
N LYS A 9 15.18 7.88 -3.63
CA LYS A 9 15.03 7.81 -2.18
C LYS A 9 15.85 8.90 -1.48
N ALA A 10 17.07 9.17 -1.94
CA ALA A 10 17.93 10.19 -1.36
C ALA A 10 17.34 11.59 -1.52
N GLU A 11 16.76 11.91 -2.69
CA GLU A 11 16.06 13.18 -2.94
C GLU A 11 14.88 13.36 -1.98
N VAL A 12 13.98 12.36 -1.90
CA VAL A 12 12.82 12.41 -1.00
C VAL A 12 13.21 12.51 0.48
N VAL A 13 14.23 11.75 0.91
CA VAL A 13 14.71 11.78 2.30
C VAL A 13 15.44 13.09 2.62
N ALA A 14 16.17 13.68 1.67
CA ALA A 14 16.83 14.97 1.87
C ALA A 14 15.81 16.11 2.06
N GLU A 15 14.66 16.03 1.38
CA GLU A 15 13.58 17.00 1.54
C GLU A 15 12.79 16.82 2.85
N ASP A 16 12.64 15.59 3.35
CA ASP A 16 11.92 15.30 4.59
C ASP A 16 12.59 14.16 5.40
N GLU A 17 13.69 14.48 6.06
CA GLU A 17 14.51 13.50 6.78
C GLU A 17 13.74 12.79 7.91
N ARG A 18 12.84 13.51 8.58
CA ARG A 18 12.12 13.04 9.78
C ARG A 18 10.74 12.45 9.49
N GLU A 19 10.36 12.32 8.22
CA GLU A 19 9.10 11.73 7.79
C GLU A 19 7.85 12.45 8.35
N GLY A 20 7.89 13.78 8.38
CA GLY A 20 6.76 14.60 8.80
C GLY A 20 5.69 14.75 7.70
N GLY A 21 6.09 14.70 6.43
CA GLY A 21 5.29 15.07 5.27
C GLY A 21 5.62 14.21 4.05
N LEU A 22 6.40 14.76 3.12
CA LEU A 22 6.66 14.17 1.81
C LEU A 22 7.18 12.74 1.88
N ARG A 23 8.10 12.42 2.80
CA ARG A 23 8.77 11.12 2.81
C ARG A 23 7.80 9.94 2.99
N LYS A 24 6.61 10.18 3.51
CA LYS A 24 5.52 9.19 3.60
C LYS A 24 5.15 8.58 2.24
N ILE A 25 5.38 9.26 1.10
CA ILE A 25 5.10 8.68 -0.23
C ILE A 25 5.87 7.38 -0.49
N LEU A 26 7.00 7.17 0.18
CA LEU A 26 7.79 5.94 0.09
C LEU A 26 7.06 4.73 0.69
N ASN A 27 6.00 4.97 1.47
CA ASN A 27 5.17 3.95 2.10
C ASN A 27 4.01 3.49 1.20
N PHE A 28 4.07 3.74 -0.12
CA PHE A 28 3.12 3.15 -1.07
C PHE A 28 3.06 1.62 -0.91
N GLY A 29 1.86 1.09 -0.72
CA GLY A 29 1.59 -0.32 -0.43
C GLY A 29 1.90 -0.80 0.99
N HIS A 30 2.63 -0.05 1.82
CA HIS A 30 3.10 -0.53 3.12
C HIS A 30 1.98 -0.64 4.16
N THR A 31 0.95 0.21 4.09
CA THR A 31 -0.17 0.18 5.05
C THR A 31 -0.83 -1.20 5.07
N ILE A 32 -1.27 -1.71 3.91
CA ILE A 32 -1.86 -3.06 3.79
C ILE A 32 -0.77 -4.13 3.86
N GLY A 33 0.40 -3.89 3.26
CA GLY A 33 1.52 -4.83 3.29
C GLY A 33 1.93 -5.24 4.71
N HIS A 34 2.10 -4.29 5.63
CA HIS A 34 2.44 -4.59 7.02
C HIS A 34 1.34 -5.37 7.74
N ALA A 35 0.07 -5.13 7.43
CA ALA A 35 -1.04 -5.89 7.99
C ALA A 35 -1.04 -7.35 7.49
N ILE A 36 -0.71 -7.57 6.22
CA ILE A 36 -0.52 -8.92 5.65
C ILE A 36 0.71 -9.61 6.26
N GLU A 37 1.82 -8.89 6.48
CA GLU A 37 2.99 -9.45 7.17
C GLU A 37 2.60 -9.94 8.58
N ALA A 38 1.84 -9.14 9.32
CA ALA A 38 1.37 -9.49 10.66
C ALA A 38 0.44 -10.72 10.64
N GLU A 39 -0.52 -10.77 9.70
CA GLU A 39 -1.43 -11.91 9.52
C GLU A 39 -0.70 -13.19 9.12
N SER A 40 0.33 -13.08 8.27
CA SER A 40 1.17 -14.21 7.90
C SER A 40 2.09 -14.68 9.05
N HIS A 41 2.03 -14.03 10.22
CA HIS A 41 2.98 -14.21 11.32
C HIS A 41 4.45 -14.05 10.87
N PHE A 42 4.68 -13.07 9.99
CA PHE A 42 5.98 -12.75 9.39
C PHE A 42 6.60 -13.90 8.58
N SER A 43 5.78 -14.86 8.12
CA SER A 43 6.24 -15.91 7.21
C SER A 43 6.31 -15.43 5.75
N LEU A 44 5.48 -14.46 5.38
CA LEU A 44 5.56 -13.80 4.08
C LEU A 44 6.65 -12.72 4.12
N ILE A 45 7.61 -12.77 3.20
CA ILE A 45 8.70 -11.77 3.17
C ILE A 45 8.16 -10.39 2.77
N HIS A 46 8.74 -9.35 3.36
CA HIS A 46 8.31 -7.95 3.22
C HIS A 46 8.00 -7.52 1.77
N GLY A 47 8.89 -7.80 0.82
CA GLY A 47 8.69 -7.41 -0.58
C GLY A 47 7.44 -8.03 -1.23
N LEU A 48 7.06 -9.25 -0.84
CA LEU A 48 5.86 -9.91 -1.33
C LEU A 48 4.60 -9.28 -0.73
N ALA A 49 4.63 -8.95 0.57
CA ALA A 49 3.52 -8.28 1.23
C ALA A 49 3.30 -6.85 0.70
N VAL A 50 4.37 -6.09 0.49
CA VAL A 50 4.31 -4.75 -0.12
C VAL A 50 3.77 -4.82 -1.55
N ALA A 51 4.12 -5.85 -2.33
CA ALA A 51 3.58 -6.05 -3.67
C ALA A 51 2.04 -6.16 -3.67
N ILE A 52 1.49 -7.03 -2.81
CA ILE A 52 0.03 -7.17 -2.63
C ILE A 52 -0.57 -5.84 -2.15
N GLY A 53 0.09 -5.18 -1.20
CA GLY A 53 -0.35 -3.88 -0.68
C GLY A 53 -0.39 -2.78 -1.74
N MET A 54 0.55 -2.75 -2.69
CA MET A 54 0.56 -1.79 -3.80
C MET A 54 -0.64 -1.99 -4.74
N VAL A 55 -0.97 -3.25 -5.06
CA VAL A 55 -2.16 -3.58 -5.86
C VAL A 55 -3.44 -3.18 -5.14
N ALA A 56 -3.57 -3.55 -3.86
CA ALA A 56 -4.73 -3.19 -3.05
C ALA A 56 -4.90 -1.66 -2.90
N ALA A 57 -3.80 -0.91 -2.70
CA ALA A 57 -3.82 0.55 -2.65
C ALA A 57 -4.21 1.18 -4.00
N SER A 58 -3.83 0.56 -5.12
CA SER A 58 -4.21 1.02 -6.47
C SER A 58 -5.68 0.76 -6.76
N ARG A 59 -6.20 -0.42 -6.38
CA ARG A 59 -7.64 -0.75 -6.45
C ARG A 59 -8.47 0.20 -5.58
N LEU A 60 -7.97 0.53 -4.39
CA LEU A 60 -8.59 1.51 -3.50
C LEU A 60 -8.60 2.92 -4.12
N ALA A 61 -7.50 3.34 -4.74
CA ALA A 61 -7.43 4.62 -5.44
C ALA A 61 -8.44 4.70 -6.60
N PHE A 62 -8.59 3.63 -7.38
CA PHE A 62 -9.62 3.53 -8.42
C PHE A 62 -11.04 3.61 -7.84
N ALA A 63 -11.34 2.86 -6.78
CA ALA A 63 -12.65 2.92 -6.11
C ALA A 63 -12.99 4.33 -5.60
N LYS A 64 -11.98 5.15 -5.28
CA LYS A 64 -12.11 6.56 -4.88
C LYS A 64 -12.09 7.55 -6.05
N GLY A 65 -11.99 7.08 -7.29
CA GLY A 65 -11.93 7.91 -8.49
C GLY A 65 -10.61 8.69 -8.65
N LEU A 66 -9.54 8.24 -7.98
CA LEU A 66 -8.22 8.89 -8.01
C LEU A 66 -7.32 8.36 -9.13
N LEU A 67 -7.48 7.09 -9.49
CA LEU A 67 -6.64 6.39 -10.46
C LEU A 67 -7.51 5.79 -11.57
N ALA A 68 -7.02 5.77 -12.82
CA ALA A 68 -7.72 5.12 -13.93
C ALA A 68 -7.65 3.58 -13.84
N ALA A 69 -8.67 2.89 -14.36
CA ALA A 69 -8.69 1.42 -14.38
C ALA A 69 -7.54 0.82 -15.20
N GLU A 70 -7.10 1.52 -16.24
CA GLU A 70 -5.95 1.17 -17.06
C GLU A 70 -4.65 1.20 -16.25
N GLU A 71 -4.47 2.22 -15.41
CA GLU A 71 -3.27 2.36 -14.57
C GLU A 71 -3.25 1.36 -13.41
N VAL A 72 -4.41 0.97 -12.87
CA VAL A 72 -4.49 -0.16 -11.92
C VAL A 72 -3.96 -1.43 -12.58
N ARG A 73 -4.42 -1.73 -13.80
CA ARG A 73 -3.97 -2.89 -14.57
C ARG A 73 -2.49 -2.82 -14.87
N GLU A 74 -1.96 -1.67 -15.25
CA GLU A 74 -0.54 -1.48 -15.51
C GLU A 74 0.31 -1.75 -14.26
N VAL A 75 -0.10 -1.27 -13.08
CA VAL A 75 0.57 -1.59 -11.80
C VAL A 75 0.56 -3.10 -11.54
N GLU A 76 -0.59 -3.74 -11.71
CA GLU A 76 -0.74 -5.19 -11.49
C GLU A 76 0.12 -6.01 -12.47
N GLU A 77 0.13 -5.65 -13.75
CA GLU A 77 0.93 -6.29 -14.79
C GLU A 77 2.44 -6.15 -14.55
N ILE A 78 2.90 -4.98 -14.10
CA ILE A 78 4.32 -4.78 -13.75
C ILE A 78 4.70 -5.69 -12.58
N ILE A 79 3.91 -5.71 -11.51
CA ILE A 79 4.17 -6.51 -10.31
C ILE A 79 4.18 -8.01 -10.66
N ALA A 80 3.15 -8.48 -11.38
CA ALA A 80 3.05 -9.86 -11.85
C ALA A 80 4.19 -10.24 -12.81
N GLY A 81 4.65 -9.30 -13.66
CA GLY A 81 5.78 -9.49 -14.58
C GLY A 81 7.12 -9.77 -13.88
N TYR A 82 7.27 -9.34 -12.62
CA TYR A 82 8.42 -9.69 -11.78
C TYR A 82 8.21 -10.98 -10.96
N GLY A 83 7.10 -11.68 -11.16
CA GLY A 83 6.75 -12.91 -10.42
C GLY A 83 6.34 -12.64 -8.96
N LEU A 84 5.91 -11.42 -8.65
CA LEU A 84 5.43 -11.03 -7.33
C LEU A 84 3.92 -11.25 -7.21
N PRO A 85 3.40 -11.58 -6.01
CA PRO A 85 1.99 -11.76 -5.78
C PRO A 85 1.25 -10.43 -5.89
N THR A 86 0.08 -10.48 -6.53
CA THR A 86 -0.84 -9.35 -6.68
C THR A 86 -2.08 -9.49 -5.81
N GLU A 87 -2.30 -10.68 -5.24
CA GLU A 87 -3.50 -11.04 -4.47
C GLU A 87 -3.16 -11.50 -3.06
N ILE A 88 -4.11 -11.29 -2.14
CA ILE A 88 -4.02 -11.76 -0.76
C ILE A 88 -4.25 -13.29 -0.77
N PRO A 89 -3.35 -14.09 -0.19
CA PRO A 89 -3.57 -15.53 -0.06
C PRO A 89 -4.88 -15.87 0.65
N LEU A 90 -5.61 -16.86 0.14
CA LEU A 90 -6.96 -17.22 0.62
C LEU A 90 -6.97 -17.75 2.06
N GLU A 91 -5.84 -18.25 2.54
CA GLU A 91 -5.66 -18.71 3.91
C GLU A 91 -5.58 -17.57 4.95
N TYR A 92 -5.43 -16.31 4.52
CA TYR A 92 -5.34 -15.16 5.40
C TYR A 92 -6.72 -14.58 5.70
N ASP A 93 -6.96 -14.25 6.97
CA ASP A 93 -8.24 -13.72 7.42
C ASP A 93 -8.30 -12.20 7.23
N ASN A 94 -9.18 -11.75 6.35
CA ASN A 94 -9.42 -10.33 6.08
C ASN A 94 -9.85 -9.54 7.31
N ASP A 95 -10.57 -10.14 8.25
CA ASP A 95 -10.98 -9.48 9.49
C ASP A 95 -9.76 -9.29 10.42
N ASN A 96 -8.84 -10.26 10.45
CA ASN A 96 -7.57 -10.10 11.18
C ASN A 96 -6.68 -9.03 10.54
N ILE A 97 -6.52 -9.03 9.21
CA ILE A 97 -5.79 -7.99 8.47
C ILE A 97 -6.34 -6.61 8.82
N LEU A 98 -7.67 -6.45 8.80
CA LEU A 98 -8.30 -5.20 9.19
C LEU A 98 -8.01 -4.82 10.65
N SER A 99 -8.00 -5.79 11.56
CA SER A 99 -7.68 -5.55 12.97
C SER A 99 -6.25 -5.02 13.16
N TYR A 100 -5.28 -5.51 12.40
CA TYR A 100 -3.89 -5.02 12.43
C TYR A 100 -3.80 -3.56 11.97
N LEU A 101 -4.57 -3.17 10.94
CA LEU A 101 -4.68 -1.77 10.51
C LEU A 101 -5.30 -0.87 11.59
N GLN A 102 -6.25 -1.39 12.38
CA GLN A 102 -6.87 -0.65 13.48
C GLN A 102 -5.96 -0.47 14.70
N VAL A 103 -5.03 -1.40 14.96
CA VAL A 103 -4.04 -1.22 16.03
C VAL A 103 -3.17 0.01 15.74
N ASP A 104 -2.78 0.21 14.48
CA ASP A 104 -1.98 1.35 14.06
C ASP A 104 -2.73 2.69 14.18
N LYS A 105 -4.06 2.71 14.00
CA LYS A 105 -4.93 3.90 14.25
C LYS A 105 -4.75 4.51 15.64
N LYS A 106 -4.40 3.71 16.65
CA LYS A 106 -4.23 4.19 18.04
C LYS A 106 -3.03 5.13 18.19
N ASN A 107 -2.08 5.09 17.25
CA ASN A 107 -0.87 5.88 17.28
C ASN A 107 -0.99 7.22 16.51
N VAL A 108 -1.92 7.32 15.54
CA VAL A 108 -2.06 8.49 14.65
C VAL A 108 -3.49 9.06 14.71
N ALA A 109 -3.83 9.77 15.78
CA ALA A 109 -5.08 10.54 15.94
C ALA A 109 -6.39 9.80 15.53
N GLY A 110 -6.40 8.46 15.56
CA GLY A 110 -7.57 7.64 15.23
C GLY A 110 -7.79 7.32 13.74
N ARG A 111 -6.86 7.67 12.83
CA ARG A 111 -7.02 7.43 11.38
C ARG A 111 -5.82 6.70 10.80
N VAL A 112 -6.07 5.80 9.84
CA VAL A 112 -5.00 5.12 9.09
C VAL A 112 -4.57 6.03 7.96
N VAL A 113 -3.26 6.23 7.83
CA VAL A 113 -2.69 6.95 6.70
C VAL A 113 -2.40 5.98 5.56
N PHE A 114 -2.88 6.31 4.37
CA PHE A 114 -2.63 5.62 3.13
C PHE A 114 -1.86 6.52 2.17
N VAL A 115 -1.00 5.90 1.37
CA VAL A 115 -0.43 6.52 0.17
C VAL A 115 -1.18 5.93 -1.02
N LEU A 116 -1.94 6.78 -1.71
CA LEU A 116 -2.78 6.37 -2.85
C LEU A 116 -2.22 6.99 -4.14
N PRO A 117 -2.09 6.22 -5.23
CA PRO A 117 -1.68 6.75 -6.52
C PRO A 117 -2.79 7.61 -7.16
N GLU A 118 -2.39 8.72 -7.79
CA GLU A 118 -3.28 9.56 -8.64
C GLU A 118 -3.03 9.33 -10.13
N ARG A 119 -1.83 8.85 -10.45
CA ARG A 119 -1.35 8.38 -11.76
C ARG A 119 -0.01 7.69 -11.54
N ILE A 120 0.50 6.96 -12.52
CA ILE A 120 1.85 6.42 -12.45
C ILE A 120 2.86 7.58 -12.29
N GLY A 121 3.65 7.50 -11.22
CA GLY A 121 4.63 8.53 -10.85
C GLY A 121 4.11 9.66 -9.95
N ALA A 122 2.85 9.62 -9.50
CA ALA A 122 2.33 10.57 -8.52
C ALA A 122 1.41 9.92 -7.48
N THR A 123 1.53 10.36 -6.22
CA THR A 123 0.73 9.83 -5.11
C THR A 123 0.23 10.97 -4.23
N LEU A 124 -0.87 10.70 -3.53
CA LEU A 124 -1.41 11.54 -2.48
C LEU A 124 -1.37 10.79 -1.15
N ILE A 125 -1.15 11.53 -0.06
CA ILE A 125 -1.23 11.01 1.31
C ILE A 125 -2.64 11.29 1.83
N SER A 126 -3.37 10.25 2.22
CA SER A 126 -4.76 10.34 2.68
C SER A 126 -4.95 9.68 4.03
N ASP A 127 -5.60 10.38 4.95
CA ASP A 127 -6.15 9.84 6.21
C ASP A 127 -7.67 9.57 6.11
N GLY A 128 -8.26 9.78 4.93
CA GLY A 128 -9.70 9.74 4.65
C GLY A 128 -10.19 8.42 4.06
N VAL A 129 -9.52 7.31 4.38
CA VAL A 129 -9.94 5.97 3.94
C VAL A 129 -10.82 5.33 5.02
N THR A 130 -12.04 4.97 4.64
CA THR A 130 -13.00 4.34 5.56
C THR A 130 -12.78 2.84 5.67
N GLU A 131 -13.23 2.24 6.77
CA GLU A 131 -13.16 0.80 6.98
C GLU A 131 -13.86 -0.01 5.88
N GLN A 132 -15.00 0.48 5.40
CA GLN A 132 -15.74 -0.14 4.31
C GLN A 132 -14.94 -0.14 3.00
N GLU A 133 -14.22 0.94 2.72
CA GLU A 133 -13.35 1.02 1.54
C GLU A 133 -12.16 0.06 1.65
N ILE A 134 -11.57 -0.08 2.85
CA ILE A 134 -10.50 -1.08 3.10
C ILE A 134 -11.05 -2.49 2.84
N LEU A 135 -12.19 -2.83 3.44
CA LEU A 135 -12.80 -4.16 3.27
C LEU A 135 -13.13 -4.46 1.80
N SER A 136 -13.49 -3.46 1.01
CA SER A 136 -13.79 -3.64 -0.43
C SER A 136 -12.59 -4.07 -1.27
N VAL A 137 -11.37 -3.82 -0.80
CA VAL A 137 -10.14 -4.23 -1.51
C VAL A 137 -9.44 -5.43 -0.87
N LEU A 138 -9.82 -5.79 0.36
CA LEU A 138 -9.39 -7.04 1.01
C LEU A 138 -10.22 -8.25 0.55
N ARG A 139 -11.52 -8.05 0.33
CA ARG A 139 -12.42 -9.10 -0.17
C ARG A 139 -12.31 -9.18 -1.69
N GLN A 140 -11.69 -10.25 -2.16
CA GLN A 140 -11.57 -10.55 -3.58
C GLN A 140 -12.56 -11.68 -3.90
N ASP A 141 -13.42 -11.45 -4.89
CA ASP A 141 -14.38 -12.45 -5.40
C ASP A 141 -13.70 -13.47 -6.31
#